data_AF-A0A813H5J3-F1
#
_entry.id   AF-A0A813H5J3-F1
#
_cell.length_a   1.000
_cell.length_b   1.000
_cell.length_c   1.000
_cell.angle_alpha   90.00
_cell.angle_beta   90.00
_cell.angle_gamma   90.00
#
_symmetry.space_group_name_H-M   'P 1'
#
loop_
_entity.id
_entity.type
_entity.pdbx_description
1 polymer ?
#
loop_
_entity_poly.entity_id
_entity_poly.type
_entity_poly.pdbx_seq_one_letter_code
_entity_poly.pdbx_strand_id
1 'polypeptide(L)'
;EEALQLLLDEQASGGEEASDGEEEALLAMACHSLGMQQDRLGLLNDAAATFRQAAELAARALGPRSPLAIACATRFRKTLDK
;
A
#
# COMPACT_ATOMS: atom_id res chain seq x y z
N GLU A 1 -36.09 22.81 2.79
CA GLU A 1 -35.31 21.94 3.69
C GLU A 1 -35.08 20.53 3.13
N GLU A 2 -36.04 19.93 2.41
CA GLU A 2 -35.87 18.59 1.80
C GLU A 2 -34.75 18.47 0.75
N ALA A 3 -34.49 19.53 -0.03
CA ALA A 3 -33.43 19.52 -1.05
C ALA A 3 -32.01 19.48 -0.47
N LEU A 4 -31.83 19.93 0.78
CA LEU A 4 -30.53 19.88 1.46
C LEU A 4 -30.29 18.48 2.07
N GLN A 5 -31.36 17.76 2.42
CA GLN A 5 -31.29 16.42 2.98
C GLN A 5 -30.87 15.40 1.91
N LEU A 6 -31.40 15.50 0.69
CA LEU A 6 -31.00 14.66 -0.45
C LEU A 6 -29.52 14.82 -0.84
N LEU A 7 -28.98 16.04 -0.74
CA LEU A 7 -27.56 16.32 -1.00
C LEU A 7 -26.64 15.76 0.09
N LEU A 8 -27.13 15.64 1.33
CA LEU A 8 -26.39 15.01 2.43
C LEU A 8 -26.47 13.47 2.36
N ASP A 9 -27.60 12.91 1.94
CA ASP A 9 -27.74 11.46 1.73
C ASP A 9 -26.89 10.95 0.55
N GLU A 10 -26.72 11.75 -0.51
CA GLU A 10 -25.85 11.38 -1.64
C GLU A 10 -24.36 11.38 -1.25
N GLN A 11 -23.96 12.24 -0.30
CA GLN A 11 -22.61 12.27 0.28
C GLN A 11 -22.40 11.22 1.39
N ALA A 12 -23.48 10.68 1.96
CA ALA A 12 -23.43 9.63 2.97
C ALA A 12 -23.38 8.20 2.38
N SER A 13 -23.58 8.04 1.06
CA SER A 13 -23.52 6.73 0.40
C SER A 13 -22.11 6.24 0.02
N GLY A 14 -21.06 7.06 0.22
CA GLY A 14 -19.68 6.70 -0.13
C GLY A 14 -18.80 6.23 1.03
N GLY A 15 -19.37 6.02 2.21
CA GLY A 15 -18.62 6.07 3.48
C GLY A 15 -18.08 4.78 4.08
N GLU A 16 -18.45 3.57 3.63
CA GLU A 16 -18.08 2.34 4.35
C GLU A 16 -17.67 1.16 3.46
N GLU A 17 -17.35 1.39 2.19
CA GLU A 17 -16.78 0.37 1.30
C GLU A 17 -15.59 0.93 0.50
N ALA A 18 -14.61 1.54 1.18
CA ALA A 18 -13.23 1.48 0.69
C ALA A 18 -12.77 0.02 0.84
N SER A 19 -13.35 -0.82 -0.02
CA SER A 19 -13.12 -2.23 -0.28
C SER A 19 -11.71 -2.61 0.14
N ASP A 20 -11.54 -3.38 1.22
CA ASP A 20 -10.28 -3.76 1.90
C ASP A 20 -8.97 -3.68 1.07
N GLY A 21 -9.01 -4.06 -0.21
CA GLY A 21 -7.93 -3.85 -1.18
C GLY A 21 -7.44 -2.40 -1.37
N GLU A 22 -8.27 -1.36 -1.24
CA GLU A 22 -7.83 0.04 -1.39
C GLU A 22 -7.00 0.49 -0.17
N GLU A 23 -7.43 0.12 1.04
CA GLU A 23 -6.64 0.32 2.25
C GLU A 23 -5.33 -0.48 2.21
N GLU A 24 -5.38 -1.76 1.81
CA GLU A 24 -4.18 -2.58 1.63
C GLU A 24 -3.21 -1.98 0.58
N ALA A 25 -3.72 -1.39 -0.50
CA ALA A 25 -2.92 -0.72 -1.51
C ALA A 25 -2.21 0.53 -0.96
N LEU A 26 -2.92 1.35 -0.18
CA LEU A 26 -2.36 2.52 0.50
C LEU A 26 -1.28 2.10 1.51
N LEU A 27 -1.55 1.06 2.30
CA LEU A 27 -0.59 0.52 3.25
C LEU A 27 0.66 -0.02 2.52
N ALA A 28 0.49 -0.72 1.39
CA ALA A 28 1.60 -1.19 0.58
C ALA A 28 2.49 -0.04 0.09
N MET A 29 1.90 1.07 -0.35
CA MET A 29 2.65 2.27 -0.75
C MET A 29 3.42 2.91 0.41
N ALA A 30 2.80 2.98 1.59
CA ALA A 30 3.44 3.49 2.80
C ALA A 30 4.63 2.61 3.20
N CYS A 31 4.44 1.28 3.23
CA CYS A 31 5.52 0.32 3.49
C CYS A 31 6.65 0.42 2.46
N HIS A 32 6.33 0.52 1.16
CA HIS A 32 7.37 0.73 0.13
C HIS A 32 8.21 1.97 0.44
N SER A 33 7.56 3.09 0.78
CA SER A 33 8.23 4.35 1.06
C SER A 33 9.09 4.27 2.33
N LEU A 34 8.63 3.58 3.37
CA LEU A 34 9.40 3.33 4.58
C LEU A 34 10.63 2.45 4.30
N GLY A 35 10.47 1.35 3.55
CA GLY A 35 11.57 0.49 3.14
C GLY A 35 12.65 1.23 2.36
N MET A 36 12.24 2.21 1.53
CA MET A 36 13.18 3.10 0.82
C MET A 36 13.99 3.98 1.77
N GLN A 37 13.41 4.45 2.88
CA GLN A 37 14.15 5.23 3.87
C GLN A 37 15.09 4.36 4.68
N GLN A 38 14.64 3.17 5.10
CA GLN A 38 15.47 2.19 5.81
C GLN A 38 16.69 1.76 4.96
N ASP A 39 16.50 1.49 3.67
CA ASP A 39 17.59 1.15 2.74
C ASP A 39 18.63 2.28 2.63
N ARG A 40 18.18 3.54 2.59
CA ARG A 40 19.08 4.72 2.57
C ARG A 40 19.83 4.91 3.88
N LEU A 41 19.23 4.54 5.01
CA LEU A 41 19.86 4.57 6.33
C LEU A 41 20.78 3.37 6.58
N GLY A 42 20.85 2.40 5.66
CA GLY A 42 21.64 1.18 5.81
C GLY A 42 21.00 0.14 6.75
N LEU A 43 19.74 0.32 7.13
CA LEU A 43 18.98 -0.64 7.94
C LEU A 43 18.46 -1.77 7.05
N LEU A 44 19.37 -2.58 6.49
CA LEU A 44 19.06 -3.53 5.42
C LEU A 44 18.07 -4.62 5.85
N ASN A 45 18.19 -5.13 7.08
CA ASN A 45 17.25 -6.13 7.60
C ASN A 45 15.82 -5.59 7.72
N ASP A 46 15.68 -4.38 8.27
CA ASP A 46 14.37 -3.73 8.42
C ASP A 46 13.78 -3.37 7.05
N ALA A 47 14.61 -2.87 6.14
CA ALA A 47 14.22 -2.57 4.77
C ALA A 47 13.71 -3.84 4.05
N ALA A 48 14.40 -4.97 4.19
CA ALA A 48 14.00 -6.24 3.60
C ALA A 48 12.65 -6.72 4.16
N ALA A 49 12.46 -6.68 5.47
CA ALA A 49 11.18 -7.04 6.10
C ALA A 49 10.04 -6.14 5.60
N THR A 50 10.27 -4.83 5.53
CA THR A 50 9.28 -3.86 5.08
C THR A 50 8.94 -4.02 3.59
N PHE A 51 9.92 -4.24 2.72
CA PHE A 51 9.68 -4.47 1.29
C PHE A 51 8.92 -5.78 1.04
N ARG A 52 9.20 -6.83 1.82
CA ARG A 52 8.42 -8.07 1.77
C ARG A 52 6.96 -7.83 2.12
N GLN A 53 6.68 -7.16 3.24
CA GLN A 53 5.32 -6.82 3.65
C GLN A 53 4.60 -5.97 2.59
N ALA A 54 5.28 -4.97 2.02
CA ALA A 54 4.74 -4.15 0.94
C ALA A 54 4.39 -4.96 -0.31
N ALA A 55 5.21 -5.95 -0.67
CA ALA A 55 4.95 -6.83 -1.80
C ALA A 55 3.74 -7.75 -1.55
N GLU A 56 3.61 -8.29 -0.34
CA GLU A 56 2.48 -9.14 0.06
C GLU A 56 1.16 -8.36 0.06
N LEU A 57 1.15 -7.15 0.62
CA LEU A 57 -0.02 -6.25 0.61
C LEU A 57 -0.40 -5.86 -0.82
N ALA A 58 0.56 -5.39 -1.63
CA ALA A 58 0.30 -5.00 -3.01
C ALA A 58 -0.20 -6.18 -3.87
N ALA A 59 0.27 -7.41 -3.59
CA ALA A 59 -0.18 -8.60 -4.30
C ALA A 59 -1.64 -8.97 -3.97
N ARG A 60 -2.07 -8.79 -2.71
CA ARG A 60 -3.47 -9.01 -2.29
C ARG A 60 -4.40 -7.94 -2.83
N ALA A 61 -4.00 -6.67 -2.71
CA ALA A 61 -4.78 -5.51 -3.11
C ALA A 61 -4.91 -5.33 -4.64
N LEU A 62 -3.78 -5.39 -5.35
CA LEU A 62 -3.66 -4.98 -6.76
C LEU A 62 -3.29 -6.13 -7.69
N GLY A 63 -3.05 -7.31 -7.12
CA GLY A 63 -2.55 -8.50 -7.84
C GLY A 63 -1.02 -8.59 -7.87
N PRO A 64 -0.48 -9.83 -7.98
CA PRO A 64 0.95 -10.11 -7.85
C PRO A 64 1.82 -9.58 -9.00
N ARG A 65 1.20 -9.20 -10.13
CA ARG A 65 1.87 -8.60 -11.30
C ARG A 65 1.67 -7.09 -11.38
N SER A 66 1.05 -6.48 -10.37
CA SER A 66 0.95 -5.02 -10.31
C SER A 66 2.35 -4.40 -10.29
N PRO A 67 2.54 -3.22 -10.90
CA PRO A 67 3.82 -2.52 -10.86
C PRO A 67 4.36 -2.34 -9.44
N LEU A 68 3.46 -2.09 -8.47
CA LEU A 68 3.82 -1.93 -7.06
C LEU A 68 4.34 -3.23 -6.43
N ALA A 69 3.65 -4.36 -6.62
CA ALA A 69 4.10 -5.66 -6.10
C ALA A 69 5.48 -6.05 -6.67
N ILE A 70 5.67 -5.86 -7.98
CA ILE A 70 6.95 -6.14 -8.66
C ILE A 70 8.06 -5.22 -8.13
N ALA A 71 7.79 -3.93 -7.96
CA ALA A 71 8.75 -2.97 -7.45
C ALA A 71 9.19 -3.33 -6.02
N CYS A 72 8.25 -3.64 -5.12
CA CYS A 72 8.54 -4.06 -3.75
C CYS A 72 9.36 -5.35 -3.72
N ALA A 73 8.98 -6.38 -4.48
CA ALA A 73 9.73 -7.64 -4.55
C ALA A 73 11.14 -7.45 -5.13
N THR A 74 11.30 -6.60 -6.14
CA THR A 74 12.61 -6.27 -6.72
C THR A 74 13.51 -5.57 -5.71
N ARG A 75 12.94 -4.63 -4.94
CA ARG A 75 13.66 -3.93 -3.86
C ARG A 75 14.06 -4.88 -2.75
N PHE A 76 13.14 -5.74 -2.30
CA PHE A 76 13.41 -6.79 -1.33
C PHE A 76 14.64 -7.63 -1.73
N ARG A 77 14.63 -8.20 -2.94
CA ARG A 77 15.76 -9.00 -3.45
C ARG A 77 17.06 -8.18 -3.47
N LYS A 78 17.01 -6.96 -3.99
CA LYS A 78 18.20 -6.09 -4.06
C LYS A 78 18.76 -5.77 -2.67
N THR A 79 17.92 -5.59 -1.67
CA THR A 79 18.36 -5.31 -0.30
C THR A 79 18.98 -6.55 0.35
N LEU A 80 18.54 -7.76 0.01
CA LEU A 80 19.18 -9.01 0.46
C LEU A 80 20.55 -9.26 -0.19
N ASP A 81 20.77 -8.71 -1.40
CA ASP A 81 22.03 -8.88 -2.14
C ASP A 81 23.14 -7.88 -1.71
N LYS A 82 22.85 -6.96 -0.77
CA LYS A 82 23.80 -5.94 -0.28
C LYS A 82 24.48 -6.40 1.01
#